data_AF-A0A7C4QDY8-F1
#
_entry.id   AF-A0A7C4QDY8-F1
#
_cell.length_a   1.000
_cell.length_b   1.000
_cell.length_c   1.000
_cell.angle_alpha   90.00
_cell.angle_beta   90.00
_cell.angle_gamma   90.00
#
_symmetry.space_group_name_H-M   'P 1'
#
loop_
_entity.id
_entity.type
_entity.pdbx_description
1 polymer ?
#
loop_
_entity_poly.entity_id
_entity_poly.type
_entity_poly.pdbx_seq_one_letter_code
_entity_poly.pdbx_strand_id
1 'polypeptide(L)'
;MLRKLLNNIWLITSLALSLYVGFPLTTSQHFHTHDDIQIFRVNEYLSCIHDGQLPCRWSRDLGKGYGYPLFIFYPPMIYAIPSIIVLLVKIPISFALNLFAFLTFPLAAFGMYRLVYVLTKRQDLAAISSMLYTLLPYHAVNIFVRGVYAENLAWSIAPLLFAELFLIIKHNKPIWLFST
;
A
#
# COMPACT_ATOMS: atom_id res chain seq x y z
N MET A 1 -6.70 19.94 23.87
CA MET A 1 -6.48 18.60 23.27
C MET A 1 -7.78 17.97 22.77
N LEU A 2 -8.83 17.86 23.61
CA LEU A 2 -10.14 17.28 23.23
C LEU A 2 -10.77 17.87 21.96
N ARG A 3 -10.75 19.19 21.78
CA ARG A 3 -11.39 19.87 20.64
C ARG A 3 -10.74 19.53 19.29
N LYS A 4 -9.42 19.31 19.24
CA LYS A 4 -8.72 18.85 18.02
C LYS A 4 -9.06 17.40 17.71
N LEU A 5 -9.17 16.56 18.74
CA LEU A 5 -9.61 15.16 18.63
C LEU A 5 -11.04 15.06 18.07
N LEU A 6 -11.96 15.87 18.59
CA LEU A 6 -13.34 15.93 18.12
C LEU A 6 -13.44 16.39 16.66
N ASN A 7 -12.61 17.35 16.25
CA ASN A 7 -12.57 17.82 14.84
C ASN A 7 -12.04 16.77 13.86
N ASN A 8 -11.27 15.78 14.33
CA ASN A 8 -10.67 14.74 13.50
C ASN A 8 -11.31 13.36 13.73
N ILE A 9 -12.40 13.28 14.51
CA ILE A 9 -13.00 12.00 14.91
C ILE A 9 -13.36 11.13 13.70
N TRP A 10 -13.87 11.75 12.63
CA TRP A 10 -14.24 11.10 11.37
C TRP A 10 -13.06 10.44 10.64
N LEU A 11 -11.91 11.10 10.65
CA LEU A 11 -10.69 10.54 10.05
C LEU A 11 -10.14 9.41 10.93
N ILE A 12 -10.11 9.63 12.26
CA ILE A 12 -9.61 8.66 13.22
C ILE A 12 -10.44 7.37 13.17
N THR A 13 -11.77 7.47 13.10
CA THR A 13 -12.64 6.28 12.99
C THR A 13 -12.44 5.54 11.67
N SER A 14 -12.26 6.27 10.56
CA SER A 14 -11.96 5.67 9.25
C SER A 14 -10.62 4.91 9.25
N LEU A 15 -9.59 5.51 9.85
CA LEU A 15 -8.28 4.87 10.00
C LEU A 15 -8.35 3.67 10.94
N ALA A 16 -9.02 3.79 12.08
CA ALA A 16 -9.20 2.69 13.02
C ALA A 16 -9.92 1.49 12.37
N LEU A 17 -10.97 1.74 11.58
CA LEU A 17 -11.63 0.69 10.80
C LEU A 17 -10.68 0.05 9.80
N SER A 18 -9.88 0.85 9.09
CA SER A 18 -8.92 0.30 8.11
C SER A 18 -7.86 -0.61 8.73
N LEU A 19 -7.39 -0.27 9.94
CA LEU A 19 -6.46 -1.09 10.70
C LEU A 19 -7.13 -2.39 11.17
N TYR A 20 -8.40 -2.33 11.57
CA TYR A 20 -9.19 -3.51 11.92
C TYR A 20 -9.39 -4.44 10.72
N VAL A 21 -9.76 -3.91 9.55
CA VAL A 21 -9.96 -4.70 8.32
C VAL A 21 -8.65 -5.35 7.86
N GLY A 22 -7.53 -4.61 7.92
CA GLY A 22 -6.21 -5.13 7.56
C GLY A 22 -5.62 -6.09 8.60
N PHE A 23 -6.15 -6.14 9.83
CA PHE A 23 -5.57 -6.88 10.96
C PHE A 23 -5.16 -8.33 10.67
N PRO A 24 -5.90 -9.13 9.87
CA PRO A 24 -5.49 -10.49 9.53
C PRO A 24 -4.09 -10.59 8.88
N LEU A 25 -3.59 -9.51 8.27
CA LEU A 25 -2.25 -9.43 7.67
C LEU A 25 -1.13 -9.23 8.68
N THR A 26 -1.43 -9.11 9.98
CA THR A 26 -0.40 -9.02 11.03
C THR A 26 0.21 -10.37 11.41
N THR A 27 -0.08 -11.43 10.64
CA THR A 27 0.52 -12.74 10.80
C THR A 27 1.85 -12.87 10.04
N SER A 28 2.73 -13.75 10.51
CA SER A 28 3.96 -14.14 9.81
C SER A 28 3.73 -15.19 8.74
N GLN A 29 2.55 -15.81 8.69
CA GLN A 29 2.20 -16.82 7.69
C GLN A 29 1.81 -16.17 6.36
N HIS A 30 2.26 -16.76 5.25
CA HIS A 30 1.79 -16.34 3.95
C HIS A 30 0.43 -16.96 3.65
N PHE A 31 -0.44 -16.19 3.00
CA PHE A 31 -1.71 -16.71 2.53
C PHE A 31 -1.50 -17.49 1.24
N HIS A 32 -2.18 -18.63 1.10
CA HIS A 32 -2.20 -19.35 -0.16
C HIS A 32 -3.06 -18.58 -1.17
N THR A 33 -2.43 -18.13 -2.25
CA THR A 33 -3.08 -17.35 -3.30
C THR A 33 -2.77 -17.93 -4.67
N HIS A 34 -3.44 -17.43 -5.71
CA HIS A 34 -3.12 -17.80 -7.10
C HIS A 34 -1.71 -17.35 -7.55
N ASP A 35 -1.15 -16.29 -6.94
CA ASP A 35 0.19 -15.77 -7.22
C ASP A 35 1.02 -15.78 -5.90
N ASP A 36 1.41 -16.97 -5.45
CA ASP A 36 2.13 -17.21 -4.20
C ASP A 36 3.65 -17.01 -4.29
N ILE A 37 4.16 -16.67 -5.48
CA ILE A 37 5.59 -16.47 -5.74
C ILE A 37 6.15 -15.14 -5.21
N GLN A 38 5.30 -14.32 -4.58
CA GLN A 38 5.67 -12.97 -4.14
C GLN A 38 6.76 -12.96 -3.07
N ILE A 39 6.79 -13.95 -2.17
CA ILE A 39 7.85 -14.10 -1.17
C ILE A 39 9.21 -14.32 -1.84
N PHE A 40 9.26 -15.22 -2.83
CA PHE A 40 10.48 -15.47 -3.59
C PHE A 40 10.94 -14.21 -4.32
N ARG A 41 10.03 -13.44 -4.89
CA ARG A 41 10.36 -12.17 -5.56
C ARG A 41 10.93 -11.12 -4.60
N VAL A 42 10.47 -11.06 -3.34
CA VAL A 42 11.08 -10.19 -2.31
C VAL A 42 12.48 -10.69 -1.94
N ASN A 43 12.68 -12.01 -1.84
CA ASN A 43 14.00 -12.60 -1.61
C ASN A 43 14.98 -12.25 -2.74
N GLU A 44 14.55 -12.37 -4.00
CA GLU A 44 15.35 -11.97 -5.15
C GLU A 44 15.70 -10.49 -5.15
N TYR A 45 14.77 -9.64 -4.70
CA TYR A 45 15.04 -8.21 -4.58
C TYR A 45 16.08 -7.94 -3.48
N LEU A 46 16.06 -8.69 -2.37
CA LEU A 46 17.11 -8.63 -1.34
C LEU A 46 18.47 -9.05 -1.91
N SER A 47 18.55 -10.19 -2.60
CA SER A 47 19.78 -10.66 -3.26
C SER A 47 20.32 -9.61 -4.23
N CYS A 48 19.43 -9.00 -5.02
CA CYS A 48 19.78 -7.94 -5.94
C CYS A 48 20.37 -6.69 -5.25
N ILE A 49 19.81 -6.27 -4.11
CA ILE A 49 20.39 -5.18 -3.28
C ILE A 49 21.78 -5.59 -2.77
N HIS A 50 21.94 -6.83 -2.29
CA HIS A 50 23.21 -7.35 -1.80
C HIS A 50 24.27 -7.45 -2.90
N ASP A 51 23.87 -7.74 -4.14
CA ASP A 51 24.72 -7.74 -5.33
C ASP A 51 25.08 -6.31 -5.81
N GLY A 52 24.63 -5.26 -5.10
CA GLY A 52 24.96 -3.87 -5.38
C GLY A 52 24.16 -3.25 -6.53
N GLN A 53 23.08 -3.88 -6.99
CA GLN A 53 22.25 -3.35 -8.07
C GLN A 53 21.22 -2.34 -7.54
N LEU A 54 21.50 -1.05 -7.68
CA LEU A 54 20.57 0.03 -7.31
C LEU A 54 20.35 0.99 -8.50
N PRO A 55 19.13 1.06 -9.09
CA PRO A 55 17.94 0.28 -8.75
C PRO A 55 18.05 -1.19 -9.18
N CYS A 56 17.34 -2.06 -8.46
CA CYS A 56 17.23 -3.47 -8.82
C CYS A 56 16.57 -3.68 -10.17
N ARG A 57 17.17 -4.51 -11.02
CA ARG A 57 16.70 -4.78 -12.39
C ARG A 57 16.57 -6.26 -12.70
N TRP A 58 17.55 -7.06 -12.26
CA TRP A 58 17.66 -8.47 -12.60
C TRP A 58 17.41 -9.34 -11.37
N SER A 59 16.57 -10.37 -11.52
CA SER A 59 16.49 -11.47 -10.56
C SER A 59 17.51 -12.53 -10.94
N ARG A 60 18.29 -13.04 -9.99
CA ARG A 60 19.41 -13.95 -10.24
C ARG A 60 18.94 -15.39 -10.40
N ASP A 61 18.07 -15.85 -9.51
CA ASP A 61 17.78 -17.28 -9.37
C ASP A 61 16.48 -17.70 -10.09
N LEU A 62 15.62 -16.75 -10.44
CA LEU A 62 14.39 -17.04 -11.19
C LEU A 62 14.69 -17.46 -12.65
N GLY A 63 13.69 -18.01 -13.32
CA GLY A 63 13.86 -18.46 -14.72
C GLY A 63 14.76 -19.68 -14.84
N LYS A 64 14.66 -20.62 -13.90
CA LYS A 64 15.51 -21.83 -13.80
C LYS A 64 17.00 -21.52 -13.58
N GLY A 65 17.32 -20.45 -12.83
CA GLY A 65 18.69 -20.06 -12.51
C GLY A 65 19.43 -19.26 -13.59
N TYR A 66 18.79 -18.97 -14.73
CA TYR A 66 19.35 -18.04 -15.73
C TYR A 66 19.14 -16.58 -15.34
N GLY A 67 18.17 -16.32 -14.45
CA GLY A 67 17.71 -15.00 -14.13
C GLY A 67 16.97 -14.33 -15.29
N TYR A 68 16.33 -13.20 -15.00
CA TYR A 68 15.65 -12.37 -16.00
C TYR A 68 15.37 -10.96 -15.42
N PRO A 69 15.04 -9.96 -16.25
CA PRO A 69 14.87 -8.57 -15.80
C PRO A 69 13.51 -8.33 -15.11
N LEU A 70 13.17 -9.10 -14.08
CA LEU A 70 11.87 -9.06 -13.41
C LEU A 70 11.47 -7.64 -12.98
N PHE A 71 12.39 -6.93 -12.32
CA PHE A 71 12.11 -5.65 -11.67
C PHE A 71 12.05 -4.45 -12.64
N ILE A 72 12.28 -4.70 -13.93
CA ILE A 72 12.01 -3.75 -15.01
C ILE A 72 10.54 -3.84 -15.45
N PHE A 73 10.00 -5.07 -15.52
CA PHE A 73 8.66 -5.33 -16.08
C PHE A 73 7.57 -5.45 -15.03
N TYR A 74 7.91 -5.82 -13.79
CA TYR A 74 6.98 -5.84 -12.66
C TYR A 74 7.19 -4.62 -11.76
N PRO A 75 6.13 -4.03 -11.19
CA PRO A 75 6.24 -2.87 -10.31
C PRO A 75 7.21 -3.13 -9.15
N PRO A 76 8.38 -2.48 -9.10
CA PRO A 76 9.44 -2.86 -8.16
C PRO A 76 9.09 -2.47 -6.71
N MET A 77 8.18 -1.51 -6.52
CA MET A 77 7.86 -0.95 -5.20
C MET A 77 7.25 -1.97 -4.24
N ILE A 78 6.51 -2.96 -4.75
CA ILE A 78 5.95 -4.05 -3.94
C ILE A 78 7.00 -5.03 -3.43
N TYR A 79 8.21 -5.01 -3.99
CA TYR A 79 9.35 -5.81 -3.54
C TYR A 79 10.33 -4.96 -2.73
N ALA A 80 10.62 -3.76 -3.21
CA ALA A 80 11.54 -2.82 -2.58
C ALA A 80 11.15 -2.49 -1.14
N ILE A 81 9.89 -2.17 -0.88
CA ILE A 81 9.43 -1.76 0.46
C ILE A 81 9.56 -2.92 1.47
N PRO A 82 9.03 -4.13 1.21
CA PRO A 82 9.29 -5.29 2.06
C PRO A 82 10.77 -5.59 2.24
N SER A 83 11.59 -5.55 1.19
CA SER A 83 13.03 -5.79 1.29
C SER A 83 13.72 -4.78 2.21
N ILE A 84 13.39 -3.49 2.10
CA ILE A 84 13.92 -2.45 3.00
C ILE A 84 13.49 -2.72 4.45
N ILE A 85 12.23 -3.10 4.69
CA ILE A 85 11.75 -3.46 6.02
C ILE A 85 12.56 -4.64 6.60
N VAL A 86 12.79 -5.69 5.80
CA VAL A 86 13.62 -6.83 6.21
C VAL A 86 15.04 -6.40 6.56
N LEU A 87 15.67 -5.56 5.74
CA LEU A 87 17.04 -5.09 5.98
C LEU A 87 17.17 -4.25 7.26
N LEU A 88 16.18 -3.37 7.52
CA LEU A 88 16.22 -2.46 8.67
C LEU A 88 15.82 -3.13 9.98
N VAL A 89 14.77 -3.96 9.97
CA VAL A 89 14.14 -4.52 11.18
C VAL A 89 14.56 -5.97 11.43
N LYS A 90 15.12 -6.66 10.42
CA LYS A 90 15.55 -8.07 10.48
C LYS A 90 14.41 -9.04 10.81
N ILE A 91 13.25 -8.81 10.22
CA ILE A 91 12.04 -9.64 10.37
C ILE A 91 11.88 -10.60 9.18
N PRO A 92 11.07 -11.67 9.31
CA PRO A 92 10.83 -12.60 8.22
C PRO A 92 10.24 -11.91 6.98
N ILE A 93 10.64 -12.38 5.78
CA ILE A 93 10.19 -11.84 4.49
C ILE A 93 8.66 -11.89 4.37
N SER A 94 8.04 -13.00 4.76
CA SER A 94 6.58 -13.18 4.72
C SER A 94 5.87 -12.12 5.56
N PHE A 95 6.39 -11.86 6.76
CA PHE A 95 5.83 -10.84 7.66
C PHE A 95 6.03 -9.43 7.08
N ALA A 96 7.19 -9.11 6.51
CA ALA A 96 7.42 -7.82 5.87
C ALA A 96 6.50 -7.57 4.66
N LEU A 97 6.24 -8.60 3.84
CA LEU A 97 5.30 -8.52 2.73
C LEU A 97 3.86 -8.33 3.22
N ASN A 98 3.45 -9.07 4.25
CA ASN A 98 2.13 -8.91 4.84
C ASN A 98 1.97 -7.54 5.52
N LEU A 99 3.01 -7.02 6.17
CA LEU A 99 3.03 -5.68 6.75
C LEU A 99 2.90 -4.61 5.67
N PHE A 100 3.59 -4.77 4.54
CA PHE A 100 3.40 -3.90 3.39
C PHE A 100 1.94 -3.91 2.91
N ALA A 101 1.35 -5.10 2.74
CA ALA A 101 -0.05 -5.24 2.36
C ALA A 101 -1.00 -4.62 3.39
N PHE A 102 -0.73 -4.78 4.69
CA PHE A 102 -1.47 -4.17 5.78
C PHE A 102 -1.48 -2.64 5.65
N LEU A 103 -0.34 -2.02 5.36
CA LEU A 103 -0.20 -0.56 5.23
C LEU A 103 -0.97 0.02 4.03
N THR A 104 -1.37 -0.81 3.07
CA THR A 104 -2.20 -0.36 1.95
C THR A 104 -3.64 -0.02 2.36
N PHE A 105 -4.17 -0.60 3.47
CA PHE A 105 -5.52 -0.30 3.97
C PHE A 105 -5.65 1.11 4.54
N PRO A 106 -4.80 1.57 5.49
CA PRO A 106 -4.86 2.94 5.97
C PRO A 106 -4.53 3.95 4.88
N LEU A 107 -3.71 3.58 3.89
CA LEU A 107 -3.44 4.40 2.72
C LEU A 107 -4.70 4.59 1.85
N ALA A 108 -5.43 3.50 1.57
CA ALA A 108 -6.72 3.53 0.86
C ALA A 108 -7.75 4.40 1.59
N ALA A 109 -7.88 4.19 2.91
CA ALA A 109 -8.79 4.95 3.76
C ALA A 109 -8.44 6.44 3.75
N PHE A 110 -7.19 6.79 4.02
CA PHE A 110 -6.74 8.19 4.01
C PHE A 110 -6.92 8.84 2.64
N GLY A 111 -6.54 8.16 1.57
CA GLY A 111 -6.67 8.67 0.21
C GLY A 111 -8.13 8.96 -0.15
N MET A 112 -9.04 8.02 0.12
CA MET A 112 -10.46 8.20 -0.19
C MET A 112 -11.09 9.28 0.69
N TYR A 113 -10.77 9.31 1.98
CA TYR A 113 -11.20 10.38 2.88
C TYR A 113 -10.77 11.74 2.33
N ARG A 114 -9.49 11.88 1.96
CA ARG A 114 -8.92 13.13 1.45
C ARG A 114 -9.60 13.56 0.15
N LEU A 115 -9.79 12.65 -0.80
CA LEU A 115 -10.45 12.91 -2.07
C LEU A 115 -11.86 13.48 -1.85
N VAL A 116 -12.70 12.78 -1.11
CA VAL A 116 -14.09 13.19 -0.90
C VAL A 116 -14.17 14.46 -0.07
N TYR A 117 -13.30 14.63 0.93
CA TYR A 117 -13.23 15.87 1.69
C TYR A 117 -12.83 17.07 0.82
N VAL A 118 -11.87 16.91 -0.10
CA VAL A 118 -11.46 17.98 -1.01
C VAL A 118 -12.59 18.39 -1.95
N LEU A 119 -13.37 17.41 -2.43
CA LEU A 119 -14.50 17.63 -3.34
C LEU A 119 -15.72 18.26 -2.65
N THR A 120 -16.06 17.80 -1.43
CA THR A 120 -17.33 18.13 -0.77
C THR A 120 -17.19 19.07 0.42
N LYS A 121 -15.99 19.20 1.00
CA LYS A 121 -15.70 19.87 2.28
C LYS A 121 -16.47 19.30 3.48
N ARG A 122 -17.01 18.09 3.34
CA ARG A 122 -17.83 17.40 4.33
C ARG A 122 -17.11 16.18 4.91
N GLN A 123 -16.81 16.22 6.21
CA GLN A 123 -16.05 15.17 6.90
C GLN A 123 -16.84 13.88 7.08
N ASP A 124 -18.16 13.98 7.23
CA ASP A 124 -19.09 12.87 7.35
C ASP A 124 -19.16 12.05 6.04
N LEU A 125 -19.34 12.72 4.90
CA LEU A 125 -19.31 12.07 3.59
C LEU A 125 -17.94 11.45 3.31
N ALA A 126 -16.86 12.16 3.65
CA ALA A 126 -15.51 11.65 3.50
C ALA A 126 -15.26 10.36 4.32
N ALA A 127 -15.73 10.32 5.56
CA ALA A 127 -15.63 9.12 6.40
C ALA A 127 -16.45 7.96 5.83
N ILE A 128 -17.72 8.20 5.46
CA ILE A 128 -18.57 7.15 4.89
C ILE A 128 -17.93 6.57 3.62
N SER A 129 -17.48 7.41 2.69
CA SER A 129 -16.80 6.95 1.48
C SER A 129 -15.50 6.21 1.79
N SER A 130 -14.69 6.69 2.73
CA SER A 130 -13.46 6.01 3.17
C SER A 130 -13.74 4.62 3.73
N MET A 131 -14.75 4.50 4.60
CA MET A 131 -15.12 3.23 5.22
C MET A 131 -15.65 2.25 4.18
N LEU A 132 -16.56 2.69 3.31
CA LEU A 132 -17.08 1.85 2.22
C LEU A 132 -15.98 1.40 1.27
N TYR A 133 -15.06 2.31 0.91
CA TYR A 133 -13.94 2.01 0.01
C TYR A 133 -13.00 0.95 0.60
N THR A 134 -12.67 1.09 1.89
CA THR A 134 -11.81 0.13 2.60
C THR A 134 -12.46 -1.25 2.75
N LEU A 135 -13.79 -1.28 2.91
CA LEU A 135 -14.58 -2.50 3.02
C LEU A 135 -14.91 -3.14 1.66
N LEU A 136 -14.47 -2.56 0.54
CA LEU A 136 -14.71 -3.15 -0.77
C LEU A 136 -14.11 -4.57 -0.82
N PRO A 137 -14.91 -5.59 -1.21
CA PRO A 137 -14.44 -6.97 -1.31
C PRO A 137 -13.22 -7.13 -2.22
N TYR A 138 -13.04 -6.20 -3.16
CA TYR A 138 -11.95 -6.22 -4.12
C TYR A 138 -10.55 -6.16 -3.48
N HIS A 139 -10.37 -5.38 -2.41
CA HIS A 139 -9.11 -5.36 -1.65
C HIS A 139 -8.82 -6.74 -1.04
N ALA A 140 -9.84 -7.37 -0.46
CA ALA A 140 -9.72 -8.70 0.13
C ALA A 140 -9.42 -9.77 -0.92
N VAL A 141 -10.10 -9.74 -2.07
CA VAL A 141 -9.86 -10.69 -3.17
C VAL A 141 -8.44 -10.54 -3.72
N ASN A 142 -7.95 -9.32 -3.91
CA ASN A 142 -6.61 -9.11 -4.42
C ASN A 142 -5.53 -9.63 -3.49
N ILE A 143 -5.68 -9.46 -2.18
CA ILE A 143 -4.67 -9.87 -1.21
C ILE A 143 -4.80 -11.35 -0.85
N PHE A 144 -6.00 -11.81 -0.46
CA PHE A 144 -6.19 -13.13 0.15
C PHE A 144 -6.49 -14.24 -0.87
N VAL A 145 -6.94 -13.91 -2.07
CA VAL A 145 -7.28 -14.92 -3.10
C VAL A 145 -6.27 -14.85 -4.25
N ARG A 146 -6.02 -13.67 -4.80
CA ARG A 146 -5.23 -13.52 -6.03
C ARG A 146 -3.73 -13.32 -5.79
N GLY A 147 -3.31 -12.76 -4.66
CA GLY A 147 -1.90 -12.42 -4.40
C GLY A 147 -1.37 -11.24 -5.22
N VAL A 148 -2.25 -10.37 -5.73
CA VAL A 148 -1.88 -9.27 -6.64
C VAL A 148 -1.67 -7.98 -5.85
N TYR A 149 -0.55 -7.94 -5.12
CA TYR A 149 -0.20 -6.81 -4.24
C TYR A 149 -0.02 -5.48 -4.98
N ALA A 150 0.48 -5.51 -6.22
CA ALA A 150 0.68 -4.30 -7.03
C ALA A 150 -0.64 -3.63 -7.40
N GLU A 151 -1.63 -4.42 -7.79
CA GLU A 151 -2.98 -3.92 -8.10
C GLU A 151 -3.64 -3.35 -6.84
N ASN A 152 -3.52 -4.06 -5.72
CA ASN A 152 -4.04 -3.56 -4.45
C ASN A 152 -3.40 -2.22 -4.04
N LEU A 153 -2.07 -2.08 -4.17
CA LEU A 153 -1.39 -0.81 -3.91
C LEU A 153 -1.88 0.31 -4.84
N ALA A 154 -2.06 0.02 -6.13
CA ALA A 154 -2.56 0.99 -7.09
C ALA A 154 -3.94 1.51 -6.69
N TRP A 155 -4.86 0.63 -6.30
CA TRP A 155 -6.16 1.02 -5.76
C TRP A 155 -6.03 1.84 -4.48
N SER A 156 -5.18 1.43 -3.53
CA SER A 156 -4.98 2.18 -2.29
C SER A 156 -4.44 3.60 -2.50
N ILE A 157 -3.58 3.81 -3.51
CA ILE A 157 -2.97 5.12 -3.77
C ILE A 157 -3.84 6.00 -4.68
N ALA A 158 -4.62 5.41 -5.59
CA ALA A 158 -5.36 6.15 -6.61
C ALA A 158 -6.24 7.29 -6.08
N PRO A 159 -7.05 7.11 -5.01
CA PRO A 159 -7.86 8.19 -4.47
C PRO A 159 -7.03 9.39 -3.99
N LEU A 160 -5.88 9.14 -3.37
CA LEU A 160 -4.97 10.19 -2.92
C LEU A 160 -4.41 10.97 -4.11
N LEU A 161 -3.97 10.27 -5.16
CA LEU A 161 -3.48 10.92 -6.39
C LEU A 161 -4.55 11.78 -7.04
N PHE A 162 -5.80 11.32 -7.11
CA PHE A 162 -6.90 12.13 -7.64
C PHE A 162 -7.22 13.33 -6.77
N ALA A 163 -7.10 13.20 -5.44
CA ALA A 163 -7.31 14.32 -4.52
C ALA A 163 -6.30 15.44 -4.79
N GLU A 164 -5.02 15.08 -4.91
CA GLU A 164 -3.95 16.03 -5.14
C GLU A 164 -4.02 16.61 -6.56
N LEU A 165 -4.30 15.78 -7.57
CA LEU A 165 -4.51 16.24 -8.95
C LEU A 165 -5.65 17.28 -9.02
N PHE A 166 -6.76 17.04 -8.34
CA PHE A 166 -7.87 17.99 -8.28
C PHE A 166 -7.45 19.32 -7.63
N LEU A 167 -6.67 19.28 -6.54
CA LEU A 167 -6.18 20.49 -5.87
C LEU A 167 -5.24 21.30 -6.78
N ILE A 168 -4.35 20.63 -7.51
CA ILE A 168 -3.44 21.28 -8.46
C ILE A 168 -4.25 22.00 -9.54
N ILE A 169 -5.20 21.31 -10.17
CA ILE A 169 -6.03 21.86 -11.25
C ILE A 169 -6.86 23.06 -10.75
N LYS A 170 -7.44 22.96 -9.54
CA LYS A 170 -8.35 24.00 -9.03
C LYS A 170 -7.62 25.22 -8.47
N HIS A 171 -6.44 25.03 -7.87
CA HIS A 171 -5.76 26.09 -7.11
C HIS A 171 -4.43 26.53 -7.69
N ASN A 172 -3.96 25.93 -8.79
CA ASN A 172 -2.70 26.27 -9.45
C ASN A 172 -1.49 26.29 -8.50
N LYS A 173 -1.57 25.53 -7.39
CA LYS A 173 -0.50 25.42 -6.40
C LYS A 173 0.28 24.13 -6.66
N PRO A 174 1.62 24.20 -6.74
CA PRO A 174 2.45 23.00 -6.86
C PRO A 174 2.31 22.12 -5.61
N ILE A 175 2.49 20.82 -5.81
CA ILE A 175 2.40 19.74 -4.81
C ILE A 175 3.29 20.07 -3.61
N TRP A 176 2.68 20.55 -2.53
CA TRP A 176 3.23 20.46 -1.19
C TRP A 176 2.27 19.60 -0.40
N LEU A 177 2.65 18.34 -0.21
CA LEU A 177 1.88 17.22 0.37
C LEU A 177 1.16 17.50 1.71
N PHE A 178 1.21 18.70 2.29
CA PHE A 178 0.75 18.99 3.65
C PHE A 178 0.24 20.43 3.88
N SER A 179 -0.29 21.16 2.89
CA SER A 179 -0.99 22.42 3.23
C SER A 179 -2.42 22.12 3.68
N THR A 180 -2.58 21.95 5.00
CA THR A 180 -3.86 21.97 5.71
C THR A 180 -4.60 23.28 5.52
#